data_AF-A0A1M6C2L9-F1
#
_entry.id   AF-A0A1M6C2L9-F1
#
_cell.length_a   1.000
_cell.length_b   1.000
_cell.length_c   1.000
_cell.angle_alpha   90.00
_cell.angle_beta   90.00
_cell.angle_gamma   90.00
#
_symmetry.space_group_name_H-M   'P 1'
#
loop_
_entity.id
_entity.type
_entity.pdbx_description
1 polymer ?
#
loop_
_entity_poly.entity_id
_entity_poly.type
_entity_poly.pdbx_seq_one_letter_code
_entity_poly.pdbx_strand_id
1 'polypeptide(L)'
;MPQDEAVIGCTGKVLVGTRGSAGPGEILVRVRGGSETFLAWSEDPLPTGATVLVIESRGCREVGVIEWRDPLDALGDLADAD
;
A
#
# COMPACT_ATOMS: atom_id res chain seq x y z
N MET A 1 -12.33 -18.03 5.62
CA MET A 1 -10.89 -17.81 5.81
C MET A 1 -10.72 -16.61 6.75
N PRO A 2 -9.77 -16.62 7.69
CA PRO A 2 -9.54 -15.46 8.56
C PRO A 2 -9.14 -14.23 7.74
N GLN A 3 -9.67 -13.07 8.10
CA GLN A 3 -9.33 -11.78 7.49
C GLN A 3 -8.13 -11.18 8.22
N ASP A 4 -7.18 -10.61 7.47
CA ASP A 4 -5.97 -10.00 8.03
C ASP A 4 -6.25 -8.57 8.53
N GLU A 5 -7.29 -8.38 9.35
CA GLU A 5 -7.80 -7.05 9.74
C GLU A 5 -6.74 -6.11 10.32
N ALA A 6 -5.74 -6.66 11.01
CA ALA A 6 -4.63 -5.89 11.60
C ALA A 6 -3.76 -5.13 10.57
N VAL A 7 -3.86 -5.46 9.28
CA VAL A 7 -3.12 -4.79 8.20
C VAL A 7 -3.84 -3.53 7.70
N ILE A 8 -5.14 -3.39 7.95
CA ILE A 8 -5.93 -2.24 7.51
C ILE A 8 -5.43 -0.99 8.23
N GLY A 9 -5.16 0.07 7.46
CA GLY A 9 -4.59 1.32 7.96
C GLY A 9 -3.05 1.32 8.04
N CYS A 10 -2.38 0.19 7.78
CA CYS A 10 -0.92 0.17 7.67
C CYS A 10 -0.46 0.68 6.30
N THR A 11 0.65 1.41 6.29
CA THR A 11 1.35 1.80 5.06
C THR A 11 2.38 0.74 4.66
N GLY A 12 2.61 0.59 3.36
CA GLY A 12 3.61 -0.32 2.81
C GLY A 12 4.30 0.22 1.57
N LYS A 13 5.17 -0.61 0.97
CA LYS A 13 5.78 -0.35 -0.33
C LYS A 13 5.47 -1.43 -1.34
N VAL A 14 5.21 -1.04 -2.58
CA VAL A 14 5.04 -1.97 -3.70
C VAL A 14 6.37 -2.62 -4.05
N LEU A 15 6.43 -3.95 -4.00
CA LEU A 15 7.57 -4.76 -4.48
C LEU A 15 7.39 -5.12 -5.96
N VAL A 16 6.18 -5.54 -6.34
CA VAL A 16 5.81 -5.85 -7.71
C VAL A 16 4.64 -4.95 -8.10
N GLY A 17 4.80 -4.20 -9.19
CA GLY A 17 3.78 -3.25 -9.65
C GLY A 17 2.40 -3.87 -9.80
N THR A 18 1.38 -3.17 -9.32
CA THR A 18 -0.02 -3.56 -9.57
C THR A 18 -0.39 -3.20 -11.00
N ARG A 19 -1.44 -3.84 -11.52
CA ARG A 19 -1.92 -3.62 -12.89
C ARG A 19 -3.35 -3.06 -12.90
N GLY A 20 -3.68 -2.30 -11.85
CA GLY A 20 -5.04 -1.84 -11.58
C GLY A 20 -6.03 -3.03 -11.50
N SER A 21 -7.21 -2.85 -12.08
CA SER A 21 -8.23 -3.91 -12.20
C SER A 21 -7.78 -5.13 -13.01
N ALA A 22 -6.73 -5.03 -13.83
CA ALA A 22 -6.22 -6.17 -14.62
C ALA A 22 -5.41 -7.17 -13.77
N GLY A 23 -5.07 -6.84 -12.52
CA GLY A 23 -4.64 -7.82 -11.52
C GLY A 23 -3.63 -7.31 -10.50
N PRO A 24 -3.29 -8.17 -9.53
CA PRO A 24 -2.60 -7.75 -8.33
C PRO A 24 -1.10 -7.55 -8.55
N GLY A 25 -0.52 -6.68 -7.73
CA GLY A 25 0.91 -6.63 -7.45
C GLY A 25 1.24 -7.32 -6.13
N GLU A 26 2.41 -7.00 -5.58
CA GLU A 26 2.84 -7.44 -4.26
C GLU A 26 3.35 -6.23 -3.47
N ILE A 27 3.00 -6.16 -2.19
CA ILE A 27 3.45 -5.10 -1.28
C ILE A 27 4.15 -5.71 -0.06
N LEU A 28 5.05 -4.95 0.56
CA LEU A 28 5.61 -5.21 1.88
C LEU A 28 5.03 -4.21 2.88
N VAL A 29 4.35 -4.71 3.91
CA VAL A 29 3.68 -3.89 4.94
C VAL A 29 4.31 -4.15 6.29
N ARG A 30 4.55 -3.09 7.08
CA ARG A 30 4.90 -3.22 8.48
C ARG A 30 3.64 -3.46 9.30
N VAL A 31 3.53 -4.63 9.93
CA VAL A 31 2.35 -5.05 10.68
C VAL A 31 2.76 -6.02 11.79
N ARG A 32 2.04 -6.02 12.93
CA ARG A 32 2.28 -6.94 14.07
C ARG A 32 3.74 -6.98 14.56
N GLY A 33 4.46 -5.86 14.49
CA GLY A 33 5.87 -5.77 14.89
C GLY A 33 6.88 -6.36 13.89
N GLY A 34 6.42 -6.84 12.73
CA GLY A 34 7.25 -7.37 11.65
C GLY A 34 6.96 -6.70 10.32
N SER A 35 7.42 -7.34 9.24
CA SER A 35 7.03 -6.99 7.87
C SER A 35 6.54 -8.24 7.16
N GLU A 36 5.45 -8.09 6.43
CA GLU A 36 4.79 -9.21 5.74
C GLU A 36 4.43 -8.79 4.32
N THR A 37 4.46 -9.75 3.40
CA THR A 37 4.04 -9.54 2.02
C THR A 37 2.58 -9.91 1.81
N PHE A 38 1.89 -9.10 1.01
CA PHE A 38 0.49 -9.31 0.62
C PHE A 38 0.32 -9.09 -0.89
N LEU A 39 -0.63 -9.82 -1.48
CA LEU A 39 -1.11 -9.52 -2.82
C LEU A 39 -1.94 -8.25 -2.78
N ALA A 40 -1.59 -7.28 -3.60
CA ALA A 40 -2.17 -5.94 -3.56
C ALA A 40 -3.02 -5.66 -4.79
N TRP A 41 -4.30 -5.36 -4.56
CA TRP A 41 -5.22 -4.86 -5.56
C TRP A 41 -5.34 -3.35 -5.43
N SER A 42 -5.33 -2.66 -6.56
CA SER A 42 -5.56 -1.22 -6.65
C SER A 42 -6.47 -0.91 -7.83
N GLU A 43 -7.13 0.23 -7.80
CA GLU A 43 -7.95 0.70 -8.92
C GLU A 43 -7.05 1.09 -10.10
N ASP A 44 -6.06 1.94 -9.84
CA ASP A 44 -5.04 2.35 -10.81
C ASP A 44 -3.75 1.53 -10.69
N PRO A 45 -2.97 1.33 -11.77
CA PRO A 45 -1.66 0.70 -11.70
C PRO A 45 -0.68 1.51 -10.82
N LEU A 46 -0.02 0.82 -9.89
CA LEU A 46 0.96 1.39 -8.99
C LEU A 46 2.35 0.81 -9.30
N PRO A 47 3.38 1.64 -9.52
CA PRO A 47 4.72 1.17 -9.84
C PRO A 47 5.43 0.58 -8.62
N THR A 48 6.43 -0.28 -8.86
CA THR A 48 7.35 -0.74 -7.81
C THR A 48 7.99 0.45 -7.09
N GLY A 49 8.06 0.38 -5.76
CA GLY A 49 8.59 1.42 -4.89
C GLY A 49 7.57 2.44 -4.40
N ALA A 50 6.37 2.49 -5.01
CA ALA A 50 5.29 3.37 -4.56
C ALA A 50 4.90 3.07 -3.11
N THR A 51 4.64 4.13 -2.35
CA THR A 51 4.08 4.03 -0.99
C THR A 51 2.57 3.86 -1.11
N VAL A 52 2.00 2.97 -0.31
CA VAL A 52 0.58 2.63 -0.37
C VAL A 52 -0.04 2.56 1.02
N LEU A 53 -1.34 2.79 1.09
CA LEU A 53 -2.16 2.59 2.29
C LEU A 53 -3.07 1.39 2.06
N VAL A 54 -3.10 0.46 3.01
CA VAL A 54 -4.05 -0.64 2.99
C VAL A 54 -5.41 -0.18 3.50
N ILE A 55 -6.44 -0.30 2.66
CA ILE A 55 -7.79 0.18 2.94
C ILE A 55 -8.80 -0.93 3.24
N GLU A 56 -8.51 -2.17 2.82
CA GLU A 56 -9.33 -3.34 3.10
C GLU A 56 -8.49 -4.62 3.13
N SER A 57 -8.94 -5.62 3.90
CA SER A 57 -8.50 -7.01 3.78
C SER A 57 -9.50 -7.77 2.92
N ARG A 58 -9.04 -8.45 1.88
CA ARG A 58 -9.87 -9.23 0.95
C ARG A 58 -9.87 -10.73 1.30
N GLY A 59 -9.19 -11.11 2.38
CA GLY A 59 -8.93 -12.51 2.76
C GLY A 59 -7.80 -13.13 1.94
N CYS A 60 -7.39 -14.36 2.27
CA CYS A 60 -6.37 -15.12 1.52
C CYS A 60 -5.04 -14.38 1.30
N ARG A 61 -4.65 -13.48 2.22
CA ARG A 61 -3.48 -12.59 2.10
C ARG A 61 -3.52 -11.63 0.91
N GLU A 62 -4.73 -11.26 0.50
CA GLU A 62 -5.01 -10.21 -0.46
C GLU A 62 -5.53 -8.97 0.26
N VAL A 63 -5.11 -7.80 -0.22
CA VAL A 63 -5.50 -6.51 0.33
C VAL A 63 -5.85 -5.53 -0.78
N GLY A 64 -6.76 -4.61 -0.48
CA GLY A 64 -7.01 -3.43 -1.31
C GLY A 64 -6.12 -2.28 -0.86
N VAL A 65 -5.48 -1.60 -1.81
CA VAL A 65 -4.58 -0.47 -1.54
C VAL A 65 -4.86 0.71 -2.44
N ILE A 66 -4.53 1.89 -1.93
CA ILE A 66 -4.43 3.13 -2.68
C ILE A 66 -3.02 3.68 -2.59
N GLU A 67 -2.63 4.54 -3.54
CA GLU A 67 -1.41 5.34 -3.40
C GLU A 67 -1.50 6.17 -2.12
N TRP A 68 -0.43 6.13 -1.32
CA TRP A 68 -0.29 6.97 -0.14
C TRP A 68 0.73 8.06 -0.42
N ARG A 69 0.24 9.31 -0.45
CA ARG A 69 1.09 10.50 -0.38
C ARG A 69 1.15 10.98 1.06
N ASP A 70 2.34 11.04 1.63
CA ASP A 70 2.51 11.53 2.99
C ASP A 70 2.12 13.02 3.02
N PRO A 71 1.19 13.43 3.90
CA PRO A 71 0.80 14.84 4.00
C PRO A 71 1.97 15.74 4.41
N LEU A 72 3.03 15.20 5.04
CA LEU A 72 4.23 15.96 5.37
C LEU A 72 5.14 16.21 4.17
N ASP A 73 5.13 15.35 3.14
CA ASP A 73 5.88 15.60 1.90
C ASP A 73 5.39 16.91 1.25
N ALA A 74 4.08 17.14 1.27
CA ALA A 74 3.48 18.37 0.74
C ALA A 74 3.86 19.64 1.53
N LEU A 75 4.26 19.51 2.80
CA LEU A 75 4.71 20.64 3.62
C LEU A 75 6.18 20.98 3.36
N GLY A 76 7.01 20.01 3.02
CA GLY A 76 8.42 20.21 2.66
C GLY A 76 8.59 21.01 1.37
N ASP A 77 7.77 20.72 0.36
CA ASP A 77 7.77 21.46 -0.92
C ASP A 77 7.45 22.96 -0.76
N LEU A 78 6.68 23.32 0.28
CA LEU A 78 6.40 24.72 0.62
C LEU A 78 7.58 25.43 1.30
N ALA A 79 8.45 24.68 1.99
CA ALA A 79 9.60 25.23 2.72
C ALA A 79 10.82 25.45 1.81
N ASP A 80 10.97 24.67 0.73
CA ASP A 80 12.04 24.82 -0.27
C ASP A 80 11.73 25.87 -1.36
N ALA A 81 10.56 26.53 -1.28
CA ALA A 81 10.12 27.54 -2.23
C ALA A 81 10.48 29.00 -1.84
N ASP A 82 11.31 29.21 -0.81
CA ASP A 82 11.77 30.52 -0.30
C ASP A 82 13.27 30.77 -0.55
#